data_AF-A0A6H9RLK8-F1
#
_entry.id   AF-A0A6H9RLK8-F1
#
_cell.length_a   1.000
_cell.length_b   1.000
_cell.length_c   1.000
_cell.angle_alpha   90.00
_cell.angle_beta   90.00
_cell.angle_gamma   90.00
#
_symmetry.space_group_name_H-M   'P 1'
#
loop_
_entity.id
_entity.type
_entity.pdbx_description
1 polymer ?
#
loop_
_entity_poly.entity_id
_entity_poly.type
_entity_poly.pdbx_seq_one_letter_code
_entity_poly.pdbx_strand_id
1 'polypeptide(L)'
;QDSHVVLVDLSRNFGHHKAMMTGLSQSKGDQVFLIDSDLEEDPECLLSFSEQLQKMACDVVYGVQEQRKGGWFERWSGRWFYRFFQALTGMALPENIVTARLMTRRYVNALLRHEEREVFLAGLWHITGFDQQPQKIKKSSTSQTTY
;
A
#
# COMPACT_ATOMS: atom_id res chain seq x y z
N GLN A 1 11.56 6.18 27.22
CA GLN A 1 11.75 5.60 25.87
C GLN A 1 10.89 4.35 25.81
N ASP A 2 10.02 4.25 24.81
CA ASP A 2 9.21 3.05 24.57
C ASP A 2 10.03 2.08 23.71
N SER A 3 10.20 0.84 24.17
CA SER A 3 10.96 -0.20 23.44
C SER A 3 10.27 -0.70 22.18
N HIS A 4 8.99 -0.39 22.00
CA HIS A 4 8.21 -0.76 20.82
C HIS A 4 8.33 0.25 19.67
N VAL A 5 8.98 1.39 19.90
CA VAL A 5 9.14 2.45 18.91
C VAL A 5 10.59 2.54 18.46
N VAL A 6 10.81 2.42 17.15
CA VAL A 6 12.10 2.62 16.51
C VAL A 6 11.99 3.81 15.57
N LEU A 7 12.85 4.82 15.78
CA LEU A 7 12.98 5.96 14.88
C LEU A 7 14.09 5.71 13.86
N VAL A 8 13.78 5.91 12.58
CA VAL A 8 14.76 5.88 11.50
C VAL A 8 14.85 7.29 10.92
N ASP A 9 15.90 8.01 11.27
CA ASP A 9 16.14 9.36 10.78
C ASP A 9 16.97 9.34 9.49
N LEU A 10 16.47 9.99 8.45
CA LEU A 10 17.16 10.07 7.17
C LEU A 10 17.98 11.36 7.12
N SER A 11 19.19 11.29 6.53
CA SER A 11 20.11 12.43 6.50
C SER A 11 19.58 13.69 5.78
N ARG A 12 18.50 13.53 4.99
CA ARG A 12 17.76 14.60 4.32
C ARG A 12 16.42 14.05 3.84
N ASN A 13 15.58 14.91 3.25
CA ASN A 13 14.37 14.45 2.56
C ASN A 13 14.74 13.64 1.28
N PHE A 14 14.28 12.39 1.23
CA PHE A 14 14.42 11.48 0.08
C PHE A 14 13.08 11.15 -0.59
N GLY A 15 11.98 11.75 -0.13
CA GLY A 15 10.62 11.47 -0.58
C GLY A 15 9.98 10.25 0.10
N HIS A 16 8.66 10.18 -0.03
CA HIS A 16 7.80 9.20 0.65
C HIS A 16 8.20 7.74 0.35
N HIS A 17 8.44 7.40 -0.92
CA HIS A 17 8.76 6.01 -1.31
C HIS A 17 10.07 5.50 -0.72
N LYS A 18 11.12 6.32 -0.68
CA LYS A 18 12.41 5.93 -0.10
C LYS A 18 12.32 5.81 1.42
N ALA A 19 11.58 6.70 2.07
CA ALA A 19 11.32 6.59 3.50
C ALA A 19 10.58 5.29 3.83
N MET A 20 9.54 4.95 3.06
CA MET A 20 8.80 3.70 3.20
C MET A 20 9.70 2.47 3.03
N MET A 21 10.48 2.38 1.94
CA MET A 21 11.39 1.26 1.71
C MET A 21 12.45 1.13 2.81
N THR A 22 12.93 2.25 3.33
CA THR A 22 13.86 2.25 4.46
C THR A 22 13.18 1.69 5.71
N GLY A 23 11.97 2.13 6.04
CA GLY A 23 11.17 1.58 7.13
C GLY A 23 10.93 0.07 7.01
N LEU A 24 10.59 -0.40 5.81
CA LEU A 24 10.43 -1.82 5.53
C LEU A 24 11.73 -2.60 5.76
N SER A 25 12.88 -2.06 5.37
CA SER A 25 14.18 -2.70 5.60
C SER A 25 14.57 -2.80 7.08
N GLN A 26 14.10 -1.87 7.92
CA GLN A 26 14.33 -1.89 9.36
C GLN A 26 13.32 -2.75 10.14
N SER A 27 12.20 -3.12 9.51
CA SER A 27 11.17 -3.96 10.13
C SER A 27 11.68 -5.39 10.38
N LYS A 28 11.30 -5.99 11.52
CA LYS A 28 11.75 -7.33 11.94
C LYS A 28 10.65 -8.38 12.14
N GLY A 29 9.37 -7.98 12.11
CA GLY A 29 8.25 -8.89 12.34
C GLY A 29 8.04 -9.91 11.21
N ASP A 30 7.39 -11.04 11.54
CA ASP A 30 7.00 -12.06 10.56
C ASP A 30 5.90 -11.59 9.61
N GLN A 31 5.10 -10.63 10.08
CA GLN A 31 4.14 -9.86 9.31
C GLN A 31 4.44 -8.38 9.50
N VAL A 32 4.34 -7.61 8.42
CA VAL A 32 4.64 -6.18 8.40
C VAL A 32 3.42 -5.44 7.92
N PHE A 33 2.85 -4.63 8.80
CA PHE A 33 1.78 -3.70 8.46
C PHE A 33 2.37 -2.34 8.12
N LEU A 34 2.01 -1.83 6.95
CA LEU A 34 2.39 -0.52 6.47
C LEU A 34 1.12 0.32 6.36
N ILE A 35 1.15 1.54 6.91
CA ILE A 35 0.05 2.50 6.94
C ILE A 35 0.61 3.91 6.89
N ASP A 36 -0.16 4.86 6.35
CA ASP A 36 0.18 6.28 6.39
C ASP A 36 -0.08 6.90 7.78
N SER A 37 0.71 7.91 8.15
CA SER A 37 0.63 8.58 9.46
C SER A 37 -0.34 9.76 9.48
N ASP A 38 -1.06 10.01 8.39
CA ASP A 38 -1.99 11.14 8.23
C ASP A 38 -3.37 10.90 8.86
N LEU A 39 -3.57 9.72 9.46
CA LEU A 39 -4.82 9.27 10.09
C LEU A 39 -6.01 9.18 9.12
N GLU A 40 -5.78 9.17 7.81
CA GLU A 40 -6.85 8.90 6.83
C GLU A 40 -7.26 7.41 6.83
N GLU A 41 -6.35 6.54 7.27
CA GLU A 41 -6.50 5.10 7.39
C GLU A 41 -6.60 4.73 8.88
N ASP A 42 -7.67 4.04 9.27
CA ASP A 42 -7.86 3.61 10.65
C ASP A 42 -6.89 2.45 10.98
N PRO A 43 -6.02 2.55 12.00
CA PRO A 43 -5.13 1.46 12.39
C PRO A 43 -5.87 0.18 12.76
N GLU A 44 -7.16 0.25 13.15
CA GLU A 44 -8.00 -0.92 13.41
C GLU A 44 -8.17 -1.82 12.17
N CYS A 45 -7.95 -1.32 10.94
CA CYS A 45 -8.01 -2.14 9.73
C CYS A 45 -7.00 -3.30 9.75
N LEU A 46 -5.91 -3.19 10.51
CA LEU A 46 -4.93 -4.27 10.74
C LEU A 46 -5.61 -5.57 11.19
N LEU A 47 -6.62 -5.50 12.06
CA LEU A 47 -7.31 -6.70 12.57
C LEU A 47 -7.98 -7.45 11.41
N SER A 48 -8.70 -6.71 10.58
CA SER A 48 -9.41 -7.26 9.42
C SER A 48 -8.45 -7.80 8.34
N PHE A 49 -7.28 -7.17 8.18
CA PHE A 49 -6.23 -7.59 7.24
C PHE A 49 -5.58 -8.88 7.73
N SER A 50 -5.30 -8.98 9.03
CA SER A 50 -4.73 -10.17 9.67
C SER A 50 -5.65 -11.37 9.54
N GLU A 51 -6.95 -11.19 9.81
CA GLU A 51 -7.94 -12.24 9.61
C GLU A 51 -8.00 -12.73 8.17
N GLN A 52 -8.03 -11.80 7.19
CA GLN A 52 -8.10 -12.17 5.78
C GLN A 52 -6.82 -12.89 5.32
N LEU A 53 -5.65 -12.41 5.75
CA LEU A 53 -4.37 -13.03 5.41
C LEU A 53 -4.31 -14.47 5.91
N GLN A 54 -4.75 -14.71 7.15
CA GLN A 54 -4.82 -16.05 7.72
C GLN A 54 -5.84 -16.95 7.01
N LYS A 55 -7.07 -16.46 6.78
CA LYS A 55 -8.15 -17.22 6.15
C LYS A 55 -7.83 -17.61 4.71
N MET A 56 -7.20 -16.70 3.96
CA MET A 56 -6.88 -16.89 2.54
C MET A 56 -5.52 -17.57 2.33
N ALA A 57 -4.68 -17.65 3.37
CA ALA A 57 -3.31 -18.14 3.29
C ALA A 57 -2.48 -17.43 2.20
N CYS A 58 -2.71 -16.13 2.00
CA CYS A 58 -2.03 -15.30 1.01
C CYS A 58 -0.81 -14.58 1.61
N ASP A 59 -0.07 -13.86 0.75
CA ASP A 59 1.15 -13.14 1.14
C ASP A 59 0.93 -11.67 1.47
N VAL A 60 -0.07 -11.07 0.83
CA VAL A 60 -0.39 -9.66 0.99
C VAL A 60 -1.89 -9.49 1.09
N VAL A 61 -2.32 -8.65 2.02
CA VAL A 61 -3.64 -8.02 2.01
C VAL A 61 -3.44 -6.52 1.91
N TYR A 62 -4.06 -5.88 0.92
CA TYR A 62 -3.91 -4.43 0.71
C TYR A 62 -5.28 -3.74 0.62
N GLY A 63 -5.30 -2.48 1.08
CA GLY A 63 -6.50 -1.68 1.07
C GLY A 63 -6.88 -1.21 -0.33
N VAL A 64 -8.17 -1.27 -0.64
CA VAL A 64 -8.77 -0.60 -1.79
C VAL A 64 -9.92 0.29 -1.33
N GLN A 65 -10.05 1.48 -1.92
CA GLN A 65 -11.18 2.36 -1.61
C GLN A 65 -12.45 1.86 -2.32
N GLU A 66 -13.57 1.82 -1.57
CA GLU A 66 -14.85 1.35 -2.09
C GLU A 66 -15.52 2.32 -3.09
N GLN A 67 -15.27 3.63 -2.99
CA GLN A 67 -15.85 4.62 -3.92
C GLN A 67 -14.88 5.75 -4.27
N ARG A 68 -14.69 5.96 -5.58
CA ARG A 68 -14.15 7.20 -6.13
C ARG A 68 -15.26 8.27 -6.07
N LYS A 69 -15.07 9.34 -5.31
CA LYS A 69 -15.84 10.58 -5.53
C LYS A 69 -15.39 11.15 -6.87
N GLY A 70 -16.20 10.95 -7.90
CA GLY A 70 -15.94 11.45 -9.25
C GLY A 70 -17.16 11.25 -10.14
N GLY A 71 -17.42 12.23 -11.01
CA GLY A 71 -18.57 12.23 -11.92
C GLY A 71 -18.51 11.10 -12.94
N TRP A 72 -19.59 10.89 -13.71
CA TRP A 72 -19.65 9.85 -14.75
C TRP A 72 -18.50 9.95 -15.77
N PHE A 73 -18.05 11.16 -16.09
CA PHE A 73 -17.00 11.42 -17.07
C PHE A 73 -15.60 11.00 -16.58
N GLU A 74 -15.27 11.28 -15.31
CA GLU A 74 -13.98 10.90 -14.69
C GLU A 74 -13.86 9.38 -14.48
N ARG A 75 -14.99 8.71 -14.23
CA ARG A 75 -15.05 7.25 -14.15
C ARG A 75 -14.80 6.60 -15.51
N TRP A 76 -15.29 7.21 -16.60
CA TRP A 76 -15.11 6.69 -17.95
C TRP A 76 -13.69 6.90 -18.47
N SER A 77 -13.12 8.10 -18.29
CA SER A 77 -11.74 8.39 -18.68
C SER A 77 -10.72 7.57 -17.87
N GLY A 78 -10.96 7.41 -16.56
CA GLY A 78 -10.13 6.56 -15.70
C GLY A 78 -10.11 5.10 -16.15
N ARG A 79 -11.26 4.53 -16.51
CA ARG A 79 -11.36 3.15 -17.01
C ARG A 79 -10.59 2.97 -18.32
N TRP A 80 -10.62 3.95 -19.21
CA TRP A 80 -9.84 3.91 -20.45
C TRP A 80 -8.34 3.99 -20.19
N PHE A 81 -7.89 4.81 -19.24
CA PHE A 81 -6.49 4.88 -18.84
C PHE A 81 -5.99 3.52 -18.32
N TYR A 82 -6.71 2.88 -17.39
CA TYR A 82 -6.30 1.57 -16.86
C TYR A 82 -6.35 0.46 -17.91
N ARG A 83 -7.33 0.48 -18.82
CA ARG A 83 -7.38 -0.48 -19.94
C ARG A 83 -6.23 -0.29 -20.92
N PHE A 84 -5.87 0.95 -21.24
CA PHE A 84 -4.73 1.25 -22.12
C PHE A 84 -3.40 0.91 -21.44
N PHE A 85 -3.26 1.24 -20.16
CA PHE A 85 -2.10 0.87 -19.35
C PHE A 85 -1.93 -0.65 -19.28
N GLN A 86 -3.00 -1.39 -19.03
CA GLN A 86 -2.99 -2.86 -19.04
C GLN A 86 -2.61 -3.40 -20.44
N ALA A 87 -3.13 -2.82 -21.51
CA ALA A 87 -2.82 -3.24 -22.87
C ALA A 87 -1.34 -3.00 -23.24
N LEU A 88 -0.74 -1.92 -22.75
CA LEU A 88 0.66 -1.57 -23.02
C LEU A 88 1.64 -2.32 -22.12
N THR A 89 1.31 -2.47 -20.83
CA THR A 89 2.22 -3.00 -19.81
C THR A 89 1.99 -4.48 -19.49
N GLY A 90 0.84 -5.04 -19.90
CA GLY A 90 0.36 -6.35 -19.47
C GLY A 90 -0.10 -6.40 -18.02
N MET A 91 0.06 -5.31 -17.25
CA MET A 91 -0.20 -5.28 -15.81
C MET A 91 -1.62 -4.79 -15.53
N ALA A 92 -2.42 -5.64 -14.89
CA ALA A 92 -3.72 -5.27 -14.35
C ALA A 92 -3.52 -4.69 -12.94
N LEU A 93 -3.27 -3.38 -12.85
CA LEU A 93 -3.21 -2.71 -11.55
C LEU A 93 -4.64 -2.53 -11.00
N PRO A 94 -4.90 -2.97 -9.76
CA PRO A 94 -6.17 -2.70 -9.11
C PRO A 94 -6.44 -1.19 -9.05
N GLU A 95 -7.65 -0.76 -9.40
CA GLU A 95 -8.03 0.64 -9.29
C GLU A 95 -8.19 1.03 -7.80
N ASN A 96 -7.71 2.21 -7.40
CA ASN A 96 -7.88 2.80 -6.06
C ASN A 96 -7.20 2.04 -4.90
N ILE A 97 -6.01 1.50 -5.16
CA ILE A 97 -5.12 0.98 -4.11
C ILE A 97 -4.74 2.11 -3.17
N VAL A 98 -4.67 1.81 -1.87
CA VAL A 98 -4.11 2.69 -0.86
C VAL A 98 -2.79 2.15 -0.30
N THR A 99 -2.13 2.93 0.56
CA THR A 99 -0.86 2.56 1.16
C THR A 99 -1.04 1.39 2.13
N ALA A 100 -2.11 1.41 2.94
CA ALA A 100 -2.44 0.36 3.91
C ALA A 100 -2.29 -1.05 3.33
N ARG A 101 -1.41 -1.85 3.95
CA ARG A 101 -1.19 -3.26 3.60
C ARG A 101 -0.56 -4.06 4.73
N LEU A 102 -0.95 -5.32 4.82
CA LEU A 102 -0.31 -6.33 5.64
C LEU A 102 0.43 -7.31 4.73
N MET A 103 1.70 -7.55 5.02
CA MET A 103 2.60 -8.34 4.17
C MET A 103 3.31 -9.40 4.99
N THR A 104 3.52 -10.58 4.41
CA THR A 104 4.41 -11.59 5.00
C THR A 104 5.88 -11.14 4.92
N ARG A 105 6.72 -11.62 5.85
CA ARG A 105 8.17 -11.40 5.82
C ARG A 105 8.79 -11.85 4.50
N ARG A 106 8.31 -12.96 3.94
CA ARG A 106 8.69 -13.50 2.64
C ARG A 106 8.49 -12.47 1.53
N TYR A 107 7.31 -11.85 1.47
CA TYR A 107 7.02 -10.80 0.50
C TYR A 107 7.91 -9.56 0.69
N VAL A 108 8.03 -9.07 1.94
CA VAL A 108 8.85 -7.89 2.24
C VAL A 108 10.31 -8.09 1.83
N ASN A 109 10.88 -9.25 2.12
CA ASN A 109 12.26 -9.57 1.72
C ASN A 109 12.43 -9.61 0.20
N ALA A 110 11.42 -10.06 -0.56
CA ALA A 110 11.46 -10.02 -2.02
C ALA A 110 11.33 -8.60 -2.56
N LEU A 111 10.39 -7.81 -2.00
CA LEU A 111 10.18 -6.41 -2.36
C LEU A 111 11.46 -5.56 -2.18
N LEU A 112 12.20 -5.80 -1.09
CA LEU A 112 13.45 -5.10 -0.79
C LEU A 112 14.60 -5.43 -1.75
N ARG A 113 14.48 -6.45 -2.61
CA ARG A 113 15.48 -6.78 -3.63
C ARG A 113 15.38 -5.91 -4.88
N HIS A 114 14.32 -5.11 -5.01
CA HIS A 114 14.20 -4.13 -6.07
C HIS A 114 15.06 -2.89 -5.72
N GLU A 115 16.20 -2.74 -6.41
CA GLU A 115 17.13 -1.61 -6.22
C GLU A 115 16.81 -0.39 -7.11
N GLU A 116 15.63 -0.38 -7.74
CA GLU A 116 15.25 0.63 -8.73
C GLU A 116 15.23 2.05 -8.11
N ARG A 117 15.92 2.99 -8.78
CA ARG A 117 16.15 4.35 -8.26
C ARG A 117 14.92 5.26 -8.33
N GLU A 118 14.05 5.02 -9.30
CA GLU A 118 12.81 5.76 -9.57
C GLU A 118 11.62 4.89 -9.20
N VAL A 119 11.16 5.05 -7.95
CA VAL A 119 10.20 4.13 -7.35
C VAL A 119 8.78 4.48 -7.80
N PHE A 120 8.21 3.69 -8.70
CA PHE A 120 6.75 3.59 -8.82
C PHE A 120 6.27 2.44 -7.93
N LEU A 121 5.88 2.74 -6.68
CA LEU A 121 5.56 1.71 -5.67
C LEU A 121 4.48 0.74 -6.13
N ALA A 122 3.40 1.23 -6.76
CA ALA A 122 2.34 0.36 -7.22
C ALA A 122 2.82 -0.65 -8.28
N GLY A 123 3.77 -0.26 -9.12
CA GLY A 123 4.45 -1.16 -10.04
C GLY A 123 5.31 -2.18 -9.31
N LEU A 124 6.15 -1.72 -8.37
CA LEU A 124 6.98 -2.61 -7.56
C LEU A 124 6.15 -3.66 -6.82
N TRP A 125 5.06 -3.24 -6.18
CA TRP A 125 4.16 -4.15 -5.47
C TRP A 125 3.58 -5.22 -6.39
N HIS A 126 3.24 -4.86 -7.62
CA HIS A 126 2.71 -5.77 -8.61
C HIS A 126 3.79 -6.73 -9.14
N ILE A 127 4.94 -6.22 -9.57
CA ILE A 127 6.01 -7.05 -10.16
C ILE A 127 6.71 -7.95 -9.14
N THR A 128 6.65 -7.61 -7.85
CA THR A 128 7.14 -8.49 -6.77
C THR A 128 6.41 -9.83 -6.79
N GLY A 129 5.17 -9.88 -7.31
CA GLY A 129 4.38 -11.10 -7.45
C GLY A 129 3.69 -11.50 -6.15
N PHE A 130 3.71 -12.81 -5.84
CA PHE A 130 3.01 -13.43 -4.70
C PHE A 130 1.47 -13.36 -4.76
N ASP A 131 0.81 -14.09 -3.87
CA ASP A 131 -0.65 -14.04 -3.73
C ASP A 131 -1.05 -12.79 -2.95
N GLN A 132 -1.75 -11.89 -3.60
CA GLN A 132 -2.18 -10.61 -3.04
C GLN A 132 -3.70 -10.48 -3.13
N GLN A 133 -4.35 -10.18 -2.01
CA GLN A 133 -5.80 -10.09 -1.92
C GLN A 133 -6.22 -8.65 -1.57
N PRO A 134 -7.11 -8.02 -2.34
CA PRO A 134 -7.66 -6.72 -1.98
C PRO A 134 -8.63 -6.84 -0.80
N GLN A 135 -8.64 -5.83 0.06
CA GLN A 135 -9.67 -5.65 1.08
C GLN A 135 -10.21 -4.23 1.02
N LYS A 136 -11.53 -4.11 0.99
CA LYS A 136 -12.19 -2.80 0.98
C LYS A 136 -12.01 -2.13 2.33
N ILE A 137 -11.51 -0.89 2.32
CA ILE A 137 -11.43 -0.05 3.51
C ILE A 137 -12.37 1.15 3.39
N LYS A 138 -13.01 1.52 4.50
CA LYS A 138 -13.76 2.78 4.62
C LYS A 138 -12.79 3.84 5.11
N LYS A 139 -12.56 4.90 4.34
CA LYS A 139 -11.85 6.08 4.83
C LYS A 139 -12.75 6.85 5.79
N SER A 140 -12.26 7.10 6.99
CA SER A 140 -12.87 8.01 7.95
C SER A 140 -12.68 9.43 7.41
N SER A 141 -13.71 10.07 6.87
CA SER A 141 -13.61 11.48 6.46
C SER A 141 -13.69 12.36 7.70
N THR A 142 -12.62 12.45 8.46
CA THR A 142 -12.52 13.38 9.59
C THR A 142 -11.51 14.46 9.26
N SER A 143 -11.93 15.41 8.42
CA SER A 143 -11.92 16.86 8.72
C SER A 143 -12.12 17.69 7.45
N GLN A 144 -13.01 18.69 7.53
CA GLN A 144 -12.91 19.87 6.68
C GLN A 144 -11.54 20.49 6.95
N THR A 145 -10.68 20.56 5.93
CA THR A 145 -9.48 21.40 5.98
C THR A 145 -9.93 22.86 6.11
N THR A 146 -9.83 23.40 7.32
CA THR A 146 -9.80 24.84 7.54
C THR A 146 -8.39 25.31 7.21
N TYR A 147 -8.21 25.84 6.00
CA TYR A 147 -7.16 26.80 5.69
C TYR A 147 -7.73 28.21 5.82
#